data_AF-A0A059FR29-F1
#
_entry.id   AF-A0A059FR29-F1
#
_cell.length_a   1.000
_cell.length_b   1.000
_cell.length_c   1.000
_cell.angle_alpha   90.00
_cell.angle_beta   90.00
_cell.angle_gamma   90.00
#
_symmetry.space_group_name_H-M   'P 1'
#
loop_
_entity.id
_entity.type
_entity.pdbx_description
1 polymer ?
#
loop_
_entity_poly.entity_id
_entity_poly.type
_entity_poly.pdbx_seq_one_letter_code
_entity_poly.pdbx_strand_id
1 'polypeptide(L)'
;MKPISLTLQTLYQDLVQAHLDRPLTGLTGAPHLRKSGGKSWWYATIRQPGGAHQQRFIGPDTKETRTRIARWKASAKDDRAFRENAAAKARALRAARLPALDMQNGKTLRALAQAGTFRLGGVLVGTHAFRLYDLELGAYLSKDAVAITSDLDIASFQKLSLAVGDHTEPELPEVMHALGLAPVENLHRGRPVRWRLPGSDFVVDFLSPSFEQNEGPQKLEALGVWAQGLHFLNYLIRDPIPAVALYREGVLVQIPAPERFAIHKLIVSTRRKGPGRAKAAKDLAQARLLIEALSEGRPHDLALAYREAVREGPAWKAALDTALYGHADLVRHLTRRG
;
A
#
# COMPACT_ATOMS: atom_id res chain seq x y z
N MET A 1 -13.56 -13.84 15.53
CA MET A 1 -13.43 -12.36 15.46
C MET A 1 -14.79 -11.71 15.27
N LYS A 2 -14.97 -10.42 15.57
CA LYS A 2 -16.25 -9.72 15.33
C LYS A 2 -16.40 -9.36 13.84
N PRO A 3 -17.46 -9.81 13.14
CA PRO A 3 -17.68 -9.45 11.74
C PRO A 3 -18.14 -8.00 11.58
N ILE A 4 -17.81 -7.39 10.45
CA ILE A 4 -18.39 -6.13 9.95
C ILE A 4 -19.64 -6.47 9.16
N SER A 5 -20.73 -5.72 9.33
CA SER A 5 -21.98 -5.98 8.60
C SER A 5 -21.80 -5.88 7.08
N LEU A 6 -22.50 -6.73 6.32
CA LEU A 6 -22.42 -6.74 4.85
C LEU A 6 -22.70 -5.36 4.24
N THR A 7 -23.64 -4.59 4.78
CA THR A 7 -23.93 -3.22 4.33
C THR A 7 -22.72 -2.30 4.35
N LEU A 8 -21.90 -2.36 5.41
CA LEU A 8 -20.68 -1.55 5.52
C LEU A 8 -19.58 -2.07 4.58
N GLN A 9 -19.49 -3.39 4.38
CA GLN A 9 -18.56 -3.98 3.42
C GLN A 9 -18.91 -3.53 1.99
N THR A 10 -20.18 -3.63 1.58
CA THR A 10 -20.66 -3.14 0.28
C THR A 10 -20.40 -1.65 0.10
N LEU A 11 -20.71 -0.84 1.12
CA LEU A 11 -20.47 0.61 1.08
C LEU A 11 -18.98 0.95 0.88
N TYR A 12 -18.09 0.18 1.50
CA TYR A 12 -16.65 0.34 1.32
C TYR A 12 -16.19 -0.08 -0.08
N GLN A 13 -16.65 -1.23 -0.57
CA GLN A 13 -16.31 -1.68 -1.93
C GLN A 13 -16.83 -0.73 -3.00
N ASP A 14 -18.03 -0.16 -2.83
CA ASP A 14 -18.55 0.89 -3.70
C ASP A 14 -17.67 2.16 -3.67
N LEU A 15 -17.10 2.51 -2.51
CA LEU A 15 -16.17 3.63 -2.38
C LEU A 15 -14.85 3.33 -3.11
N VAL A 16 -14.28 2.13 -2.94
CA VAL A 16 -13.07 1.69 -3.66
C VAL A 16 -13.32 1.73 -5.17
N GLN A 17 -14.42 1.16 -5.63
CA GLN A 17 -14.77 1.12 -7.04
C GLN A 17 -14.99 2.53 -7.62
N ALA A 18 -15.64 3.43 -6.87
CA ALA A 18 -15.81 4.81 -7.29
C ALA A 18 -14.47 5.55 -7.46
N HIS A 19 -13.50 5.31 -6.58
CA HIS A 19 -12.14 5.87 -6.71
C HIS A 19 -11.38 5.28 -7.90
N LEU A 20 -11.49 3.97 -8.13
CA LEU A 20 -10.85 3.31 -9.28
C LEU A 20 -11.43 3.79 -10.61
N ASP A 21 -12.75 3.92 -10.72
CA ASP A 21 -13.41 4.33 -11.96
C ASP A 21 -13.33 5.83 -12.22
N ARG A 22 -12.71 6.61 -11.32
CA ARG A 22 -12.55 8.05 -11.50
C ARG A 22 -11.56 8.36 -12.63
N PRO A 23 -11.96 9.14 -13.66
CA PRO A 23 -11.03 9.64 -14.66
C PRO A 23 -9.95 10.53 -14.04
N LEU A 24 -8.79 10.64 -14.71
CA LEU A 24 -7.79 11.62 -14.32
C LEU A 24 -8.35 13.04 -14.47
N THR A 25 -8.15 13.89 -13.45
CA THR A 25 -8.52 15.31 -13.55
C THR A 25 -7.74 15.97 -14.69
N GLY A 26 -8.45 16.74 -15.52
CA GLY A 26 -7.85 17.41 -16.69
C GLY A 26 -7.58 16.48 -17.87
N LEU A 27 -8.15 15.27 -17.91
CA LEU A 27 -8.03 14.35 -19.05
C LEU A 27 -8.45 15.04 -20.36
N THR A 28 -7.57 14.94 -21.36
CA THR A 28 -7.78 15.46 -22.72
C THR A 28 -7.63 14.32 -23.72
N GLY A 29 -8.64 14.12 -24.56
CA GLY A 29 -8.67 13.03 -25.52
C GLY A 29 -8.84 11.65 -24.87
N ALA A 30 -8.63 10.60 -25.67
CA ALA A 30 -8.71 9.22 -25.21
C ALA A 30 -7.35 8.71 -24.69
N PRO A 31 -7.33 7.86 -23.64
CA PRO A 31 -6.13 7.11 -23.29
C PRO A 31 -5.59 6.29 -24.47
N HIS A 32 -4.28 6.11 -24.53
CA HIS A 32 -3.59 5.39 -25.59
C HIS A 32 -2.55 4.41 -25.03
N LEU A 33 -2.19 3.42 -25.86
CA LEU A 33 -1.19 2.40 -25.53
C LEU A 33 0.20 2.81 -25.98
N ARG A 34 1.20 2.53 -25.14
CA ARG A 34 2.62 2.57 -25.49
C ARG A 34 3.23 1.19 -25.23
N LYS A 35 4.09 0.74 -26.16
CA LYS A 35 4.84 -0.51 -26.01
C LYS A 35 6.26 -0.21 -25.53
N SER A 36 6.70 -0.88 -24.48
CA SER A 36 8.07 -0.79 -23.97
C SER A 36 8.47 -2.13 -23.34
N GLY A 37 9.65 -2.64 -23.68
CA GLY A 37 10.19 -3.89 -23.12
C GLY A 37 9.28 -5.12 -23.33
N GLY A 38 8.61 -5.22 -24.47
CA GLY A 38 7.68 -6.32 -24.78
C GLY A 38 6.34 -6.28 -24.03
N LYS A 39 6.10 -5.24 -23.21
CA LYS A 39 4.85 -5.01 -22.48
C LYS A 39 4.14 -3.78 -23.02
N SER A 40 2.81 -3.75 -22.84
CA SER A 40 1.95 -2.64 -23.23
C SER A 40 1.46 -1.89 -21.99
N TRP A 41 1.43 -0.57 -22.08
CA TRP A 41 1.14 0.34 -20.97
C TRP A 41 0.16 1.41 -21.42
N TRP A 42 -0.82 1.73 -20.58
CA TRP A 42 -1.80 2.78 -20.85
C TRP A 42 -1.34 4.15 -20.33
N TYR A 43 -1.51 5.17 -21.16
CA TYR A 43 -1.23 6.56 -20.85
C TYR A 43 -2.42 7.44 -21.17
N ALA A 44 -2.57 8.54 -20.44
CA ALA A 44 -3.55 9.59 -20.69
C ALA A 44 -2.85 10.94 -20.84
N THR A 45 -3.31 11.74 -21.80
CA THR A 45 -2.91 13.14 -21.88
C THR A 45 -3.78 13.95 -20.92
N ILE A 46 -3.18 14.69 -19.99
CA ILE A 46 -3.88 15.64 -19.13
C ILE A 46 -3.42 17.07 -19.42
N ARG A 47 -4.32 18.03 -19.22
CA ARG A 47 -4.02 19.46 -19.25
C ARG A 47 -3.70 19.95 -17.85
N GLN A 48 -2.51 20.51 -17.67
CA GLN A 48 -2.06 21.09 -16.40
C GLN A 48 -2.60 22.51 -16.19
N PRO A 49 -2.63 23.00 -14.94
CA PRO A 49 -2.75 24.44 -14.67
C PRO A 49 -1.67 25.20 -15.45
N GLY A 50 -2.06 26.18 -16.27
CA GLY A 50 -1.15 26.86 -17.21
C GLY A 50 -1.24 26.37 -18.67
N GLY A 51 -2.03 25.33 -18.95
CA GLY A 51 -2.40 24.94 -20.31
C GLY A 51 -1.47 23.95 -21.01
N ALA A 52 -0.33 23.61 -20.40
CA ALA A 52 0.56 22.57 -20.91
C ALA A 52 -0.12 21.19 -20.89
N HIS A 53 0.18 20.38 -21.91
CA HIS A 53 -0.25 18.98 -21.96
C HIS A 53 0.85 18.08 -21.43
N GLN A 54 0.45 17.04 -20.71
CA GLN A 54 1.35 16.08 -20.12
C GLN A 54 0.81 14.67 -20.21
N GLN A 55 1.70 13.71 -20.37
CA GLN A 55 1.36 12.29 -20.36
C GLN A 55 1.40 11.76 -18.94
N ARG A 56 0.38 11.01 -18.56
CA ARG A 56 0.33 10.30 -17.28
C ARG A 56 0.08 8.82 -17.47
N PHE A 57 0.96 8.02 -16.89
CA PHE A 57 0.80 6.58 -16.77
C PHE A 57 -0.47 6.22 -16.01
N ILE A 58 -1.24 5.27 -16.55
CA ILE A 58 -2.46 4.73 -15.95
C ILE A 58 -2.20 3.36 -15.31
N GLY A 59 -1.41 2.52 -15.98
CA GLY A 59 -1.19 1.13 -15.59
C GLY A 59 -0.78 0.21 -16.75
N PRO A 60 -0.41 -1.05 -16.45
CA PRO A 60 -0.22 -2.09 -17.46
C PRO A 60 -1.51 -2.38 -18.24
N ASP A 61 -1.35 -2.88 -19.46
CA ASP A 61 -2.47 -3.32 -20.30
C ASP A 61 -3.04 -4.66 -19.84
N THR A 62 -3.93 -4.60 -18.85
CA THR A 62 -4.68 -5.74 -18.32
C THR A 62 -6.17 -5.62 -18.62
N LYS A 63 -6.93 -6.71 -18.44
CA LYS A 63 -8.39 -6.71 -18.61
C LYS A 63 -9.05 -5.66 -17.71
N GLU A 64 -8.59 -5.56 -16.47
CA GLU A 64 -9.07 -4.62 -15.45
C GLU A 64 -8.81 -3.17 -15.88
N THR A 65 -7.60 -2.87 -16.35
CA THR A 65 -7.24 -1.52 -16.83
C THR A 65 -8.09 -1.12 -18.04
N ARG A 66 -8.31 -2.03 -18.99
CA ARG A 66 -9.18 -1.78 -20.16
C ARG A 66 -10.62 -1.51 -19.75
N THR A 67 -11.18 -2.32 -18.84
CA THR A 67 -12.54 -2.12 -18.31
C THR A 67 -12.68 -0.77 -17.62
N ARG A 68 -11.69 -0.37 -16.82
CA ARG A 68 -11.66 0.94 -16.16
C ARG A 68 -11.64 2.10 -17.16
N ILE A 69 -10.78 2.04 -18.18
CA ILE A 69 -10.70 3.06 -19.23
C ILE A 69 -12.00 3.14 -20.04
N ALA A 70 -12.67 2.01 -20.31
CA ALA A 70 -13.96 2.00 -20.98
C ALA A 70 -15.04 2.75 -20.16
N ARG A 71 -15.03 2.62 -18.83
CA ARG A 71 -15.94 3.36 -17.94
C ARG A 71 -15.68 4.87 -17.93
N TRP A 72 -14.43 5.31 -18.14
CA TRP A 72 -14.13 6.74 -18.25
C TRP A 72 -14.85 7.39 -19.43
N LYS A 73 -14.92 6.70 -20.58
CA LYS A 73 -15.64 7.18 -21.77
C LYS A 73 -17.14 7.34 -21.52
N ALA A 74 -17.72 6.47 -20.70
CA ALA A 74 -19.14 6.51 -20.33
C ALA A 74 -19.45 7.54 -19.21
N SER A 75 -18.42 8.14 -18.61
CA SER A 75 -18.52 8.89 -17.37
C SER A 75 -17.97 10.31 -17.57
N ALA A 76 -18.77 11.19 -18.16
CA ALA A 76 -18.61 12.64 -18.04
C ALA A 76 -19.00 13.12 -16.63
N LYS A 77 -18.48 12.47 -15.58
CA LYS A 77 -18.91 12.73 -14.21
C LYS A 77 -18.28 14.00 -13.70
N ASP A 78 -19.14 14.86 -13.17
CA ASP A 78 -18.79 16.04 -12.38
C ASP A 78 -17.91 15.63 -11.20
N ASP A 79 -16.68 16.16 -11.16
CA ASP A 79 -15.71 15.97 -10.09
C ASP A 79 -16.31 16.33 -8.72
N ARG A 80 -17.25 17.29 -8.69
CA ARG A 80 -17.99 17.67 -7.48
C ARG A 80 -18.93 16.56 -7.03
N ALA A 81 -19.72 15.99 -7.93
CA ALA A 81 -20.64 14.88 -7.62
C ALA A 81 -19.88 13.66 -7.10
N PHE A 82 -18.70 13.36 -7.66
CA PHE A 82 -17.81 12.34 -7.11
C PHE A 82 -17.41 12.66 -5.65
N ARG A 83 -16.89 13.87 -5.41
CA ARG A 83 -16.41 14.27 -4.07
C ARG A 83 -17.53 14.22 -3.03
N GLU A 84 -18.72 14.71 -3.35
CA GLU A 84 -19.88 14.71 -2.45
C GLU A 84 -20.30 13.28 -2.09
N ASN A 85 -20.42 12.40 -3.10
CA ASN A 85 -20.78 11.00 -2.90
C ASN A 85 -19.70 10.23 -2.11
N ALA A 86 -18.44 10.34 -2.51
CA ALA A 86 -17.32 9.68 -1.83
C ALA A 86 -17.16 10.16 -0.38
N ALA A 87 -17.31 11.46 -0.13
CA ALA A 87 -17.29 12.02 1.22
C ALA A 87 -18.49 11.57 2.07
N ALA A 88 -19.68 11.37 1.48
CA ALA A 88 -20.83 10.79 2.18
C ALA A 88 -20.55 9.33 2.61
N LYS A 89 -20.07 8.48 1.69
CA LYS A 89 -19.68 7.09 2.00
C LYS A 89 -18.60 7.04 3.09
N ALA A 90 -17.52 7.81 2.93
CA ALA A 90 -16.44 7.87 3.90
C ALA A 90 -16.91 8.36 5.27
N ARG A 91 -17.83 9.33 5.34
CA ARG A 91 -18.44 9.79 6.61
C ARG A 91 -19.25 8.68 7.28
N ALA A 92 -20.08 7.96 6.53
CA ALA A 92 -20.87 6.86 7.08
C ALA A 92 -19.99 5.73 7.62
N LEU A 93 -18.93 5.34 6.90
CA LEU A 93 -17.95 4.35 7.37
C LEU A 93 -17.23 4.80 8.65
N ARG A 94 -16.85 6.08 8.75
CA ARG A 94 -16.26 6.65 9.98
C ARG A 94 -17.26 6.68 11.14
N ALA A 95 -18.52 7.02 10.89
CA ALA A 95 -19.57 7.02 11.90
C ALA A 95 -19.82 5.60 12.46
N ALA A 96 -19.61 4.57 11.63
CA ALA A 96 -19.62 3.17 12.04
C ALA A 96 -18.36 2.72 12.80
N ARG A 97 -17.47 3.65 13.18
CA ARG A 97 -16.21 3.41 13.91
C ARG A 97 -15.21 2.50 13.19
N LEU A 98 -15.25 2.51 11.85
CA LEU A 98 -14.22 1.84 11.05
C LEU A 98 -12.89 2.60 11.10
N PRO A 99 -11.74 1.92 10.93
CA PRO A 99 -10.43 2.54 11.01
C PRO A 99 -10.28 3.72 10.03
N ALA A 100 -10.00 4.89 10.60
CA ALA A 100 -9.76 6.12 9.86
C ALA A 100 -8.38 6.69 10.17
N LEU A 101 -7.87 7.51 9.25
CA LEU A 101 -6.65 8.27 9.47
C LEU A 101 -6.96 9.50 10.32
N ASP A 102 -6.01 9.87 11.18
CA ASP A 102 -5.99 11.20 11.77
C ASP A 102 -5.70 12.27 10.71
N MET A 103 -5.75 13.53 11.13
CA MET A 103 -5.55 14.66 10.22
C MET A 103 -4.15 14.68 9.60
N GLN A 104 -3.11 14.35 10.36
CA GLN A 104 -1.73 14.44 9.87
C GLN A 104 -1.45 13.34 8.84
N ASN A 105 -1.71 12.08 9.22
CA ASN A 105 -1.62 10.92 8.33
C ASN A 105 -2.49 11.10 7.08
N GLY A 106 -3.73 11.59 7.25
CA GLY A 106 -4.67 11.80 6.16
C GLY A 106 -4.21 12.88 5.18
N LYS A 107 -3.68 14.01 5.66
CA LYS A 107 -3.13 15.08 4.80
C LYS A 107 -1.94 14.58 4.00
N THR A 108 -0.97 13.94 4.66
CA THR A 108 0.25 13.46 4.01
C THR A 108 -0.07 12.37 2.99
N LEU A 109 -0.86 11.35 3.35
CA LEU A 109 -1.21 10.27 2.44
C LEU A 109 -1.97 10.77 1.20
N ARG A 110 -2.88 11.75 1.39
CA ARG A 110 -3.60 12.40 0.28
C ARG A 110 -2.65 13.14 -0.66
N ALA A 111 -1.68 13.87 -0.13
CA ALA A 111 -0.70 14.60 -0.94
C ALA A 111 0.19 13.64 -1.75
N LEU A 112 0.67 12.55 -1.13
CA LEU A 112 1.42 11.50 -1.82
C LEU A 112 0.60 10.84 -2.94
N ALA A 113 -0.66 10.51 -2.66
CA ALA A 113 -1.56 9.95 -3.67
C ALA A 113 -1.77 10.90 -4.86
N GLN A 114 -1.95 12.20 -4.59
CA GLN A 114 -2.10 13.24 -5.61
C GLN A 114 -0.85 13.42 -6.47
N ALA A 115 0.34 13.35 -5.85
CA ALA A 115 1.62 13.38 -6.54
C ALA A 115 1.86 12.14 -7.42
N GLY A 116 1.07 11.07 -7.21
CA GLY A 116 1.11 9.87 -8.03
C GLY A 116 1.90 8.71 -7.41
N THR A 117 2.27 8.78 -6.13
CA THR A 117 3.04 7.72 -5.45
C THR A 117 2.47 6.32 -5.70
N PHE A 118 1.17 6.11 -5.46
CA PHE A 118 0.54 4.79 -5.62
C PHE A 118 0.31 4.39 -7.08
N ARG A 119 0.19 5.37 -7.98
CA ARG A 119 0.07 5.14 -9.42
C ARG A 119 1.39 4.66 -10.02
N LEU A 120 2.50 5.14 -9.48
CA LEU A 120 3.86 4.82 -9.91
C LEU A 120 4.49 3.66 -9.12
N GLY A 121 3.65 2.79 -8.56
CA GLY A 121 4.09 1.54 -7.91
C GLY A 121 4.51 1.70 -6.45
N GLY A 122 4.19 2.82 -5.80
CA GLY A 122 4.23 2.93 -4.34
C GLY A 122 3.14 2.08 -3.69
N VAL A 123 3.44 1.47 -2.55
CA VAL A 123 2.56 0.61 -1.77
C VAL A 123 2.63 1.05 -0.31
N LEU A 124 1.48 1.36 0.28
CA LEU A 124 1.36 1.64 1.70
C LEU A 124 1.53 0.33 2.46
N VAL A 125 2.52 0.27 3.36
CA VAL A 125 2.80 -0.91 4.18
C VAL A 125 2.68 -0.56 5.66
N GLY A 126 3.19 -1.42 6.54
CA GLY A 126 3.22 -1.15 7.97
C GLY A 126 1.83 -1.16 8.63
N THR A 127 1.68 -0.39 9.71
CA THR A 127 0.47 -0.43 10.55
C THR A 127 -0.75 0.13 9.83
N HIS A 128 -0.60 1.15 8.98
CA HIS A 128 -1.72 1.72 8.24
C HIS A 128 -2.30 0.75 7.21
N ALA A 129 -1.46 -0.02 6.53
CA ALA A 129 -1.93 -1.11 5.67
C ALA A 129 -2.70 -2.17 6.47
N PHE A 130 -2.17 -2.58 7.63
CA PHE A 130 -2.83 -3.56 8.50
C PHE A 130 -4.24 -3.14 8.91
N ARG A 131 -4.44 -1.87 9.25
CA ARG A 131 -5.75 -1.32 9.65
C ARG A 131 -6.78 -1.33 8.51
N LEU A 132 -6.32 -1.30 7.26
CA LEU A 132 -7.22 -1.37 6.10
C LEU A 132 -7.74 -2.79 5.85
N TYR A 133 -7.10 -3.82 6.42
CA TYR A 133 -7.59 -5.19 6.32
C TYR A 133 -8.88 -5.44 7.07
N ASP A 134 -9.26 -4.59 8.03
CA ASP A 134 -10.56 -4.72 8.69
C ASP A 134 -11.68 -4.73 7.65
N LEU A 135 -11.61 -3.81 6.69
CA LEU A 135 -12.61 -3.63 5.65
C LEU A 135 -12.44 -4.62 4.50
N GLU A 136 -11.20 -5.02 4.19
CA GLU A 136 -10.90 -6.00 3.14
C GLU A 136 -11.36 -7.42 3.53
N LEU A 137 -11.21 -7.78 4.81
CA LEU A 137 -11.57 -9.09 5.34
C LEU A 137 -12.94 -9.12 6.02
N GLY A 138 -13.62 -7.96 6.10
CA GLY A 138 -14.96 -7.86 6.68
C GLY A 138 -15.02 -8.18 8.17
N ALA A 139 -13.94 -7.94 8.92
CA ALA A 139 -13.83 -8.25 10.34
C ALA A 139 -13.01 -7.21 11.10
N TYR A 140 -13.33 -6.96 12.37
CA TYR A 140 -12.55 -6.04 13.20
C TYR A 140 -11.27 -6.74 13.70
N LEU A 141 -10.14 -6.53 13.02
CA LEU A 141 -8.82 -7.06 13.39
C LEU A 141 -8.02 -6.06 14.21
N SER A 142 -8.09 -4.79 13.80
CA SER A 142 -7.20 -3.73 14.29
C SER A 142 -7.72 -3.01 15.52
N LYS A 143 -8.93 -3.33 15.98
CA LYS A 143 -9.61 -2.62 17.09
C LYS A 143 -8.82 -2.65 18.40
N ASP A 144 -8.20 -3.79 18.70
CA ASP A 144 -7.42 -4.01 19.92
C ASP A 144 -5.90 -3.95 19.65
N ALA A 145 -5.50 -3.61 18.41
CA ALA A 145 -4.10 -3.42 18.07
C ALA A 145 -3.63 -2.06 18.64
N VAL A 146 -3.26 -2.08 19.92
CA VAL A 146 -2.72 -0.94 20.68
C VAL A 146 -1.38 -0.52 20.08
N ALA A 147 -1.40 0.34 19.07
CA ALA A 147 -0.34 1.29 18.73
C ALA A 147 -0.84 2.19 17.59
N ILE A 148 -1.26 3.41 17.94
CA ILE A 148 -1.31 4.52 16.98
C ILE A 148 0.14 4.76 16.57
N THR A 149 0.56 4.25 15.42
CA THR A 149 1.88 4.59 14.88
C THR A 149 1.78 5.94 14.20
N SER A 150 2.70 6.84 14.51
CA SER A 150 2.86 8.12 13.84
C SER A 150 3.62 8.00 12.51
N ASP A 151 3.80 6.78 12.00
CA ASP A 151 4.70 6.45 10.90
C ASP A 151 3.88 6.05 9.66
N LEU A 152 4.12 6.71 8.51
CA LEU A 152 3.68 6.23 7.21
C LEU A 152 4.84 5.50 6.51
N ASP A 153 4.67 4.21 6.28
CA ASP A 153 5.63 3.40 5.53
C ASP A 153 5.18 3.25 4.07
N ILE A 154 5.98 3.74 3.12
CA ILE A 154 5.74 3.61 1.68
C ILE A 154 6.84 2.75 1.06
N ALA A 155 6.47 1.63 0.46
CA ALA A 155 7.39 0.72 -0.21
C ALA A 155 7.24 0.76 -1.74
N SER A 156 8.33 0.62 -2.48
CA SER A 156 8.26 0.49 -3.95
C SER A 156 9.44 -0.29 -4.54
N PHE A 157 9.23 -0.86 -5.73
CA PHE A 157 10.30 -1.51 -6.51
C PHE A 157 11.13 -0.49 -7.29
N GLN A 158 12.45 -0.58 -7.17
CA GLN A 158 13.38 0.19 -7.99
C GLN A 158 13.18 -0.06 -9.50
N LYS A 159 13.04 -1.33 -9.92
CA LYS A 159 12.95 -1.70 -11.35
C LYS A 159 11.65 -1.25 -12.03
N LEU A 160 10.56 -1.13 -11.28
CA LEU A 160 9.28 -0.66 -11.82
C LEU A 160 9.34 0.84 -12.16
N SER A 161 10.19 1.60 -11.45
CA SER A 161 10.45 3.00 -11.74
C SER A 161 11.13 3.21 -13.11
N LEU A 162 12.03 2.31 -13.50
CA LEU A 162 12.79 2.42 -14.75
C LEU A 162 11.97 2.07 -15.99
N ALA A 163 11.00 1.16 -15.87
CA ALA A 163 10.21 0.69 -17.02
C ALA A 163 9.12 1.69 -17.47
N VAL A 164 8.69 2.59 -16.58
CA VAL A 164 7.62 3.56 -16.86
C VAL A 164 8.18 4.88 -17.37
N GLY A 165 9.33 5.34 -16.89
CA GLY A 165 9.90 6.64 -17.29
C GLY A 165 9.06 7.86 -16.84
N ASP A 166 8.01 7.62 -16.06
CA ASP A 166 7.20 8.65 -15.42
C ASP A 166 7.69 8.89 -13.99
N HIS A 167 7.53 10.12 -13.53
CA HIS A 167 7.91 10.55 -12.18
C HIS A 167 6.71 11.14 -11.43
N THR A 168 6.82 11.21 -10.10
CA THR A 168 5.84 11.89 -9.27
C THR A 168 5.81 13.38 -9.56
N GLU A 169 4.62 13.96 -9.53
CA GLU A 169 4.41 15.36 -9.87
C GLU A 169 3.34 16.00 -8.96
N PRO A 170 3.72 16.96 -8.10
CA PRO A 170 5.10 17.45 -7.88
C PRO A 170 6.06 16.37 -7.37
N GLU A 171 7.36 16.63 -7.42
CA GLU A 171 8.34 15.67 -6.89
C GLU A 171 8.10 15.43 -5.40
N LEU A 172 8.23 14.18 -4.93
CA LEU A 172 7.92 13.89 -3.53
C LEU A 172 8.74 14.71 -2.51
N PRO A 173 10.04 15.02 -2.71
CA PRO A 173 10.75 15.93 -1.82
C PRO A 173 10.05 17.29 -1.68
N GLU A 174 9.55 17.88 -2.77
CA GLU A 174 8.80 19.14 -2.74
C GLU A 174 7.48 18.99 -1.97
N VAL A 175 6.75 17.90 -2.23
CA VAL A 175 5.50 17.57 -1.51
C VAL A 175 5.76 17.45 0.00
N MET A 176 6.84 16.77 0.38
CA MET A 176 7.22 16.58 1.77
C MET A 176 7.62 17.89 2.44
N HIS A 177 8.39 18.74 1.77
CA HIS A 177 8.72 20.08 2.26
C HIS A 177 7.47 20.98 2.39
N ALA A 178 6.56 20.94 1.42
CA ALA A 178 5.29 21.70 1.48
C ALA A 178 4.39 21.26 2.65
N LEU A 179 4.52 20.01 3.10
CA LEU A 179 3.88 19.48 4.30
C LEU A 179 4.65 19.78 5.60
N GLY A 180 5.77 20.50 5.52
CA GLY A 180 6.62 20.86 6.65
C GLY A 180 7.56 19.75 7.12
N LEU A 181 7.69 18.65 6.37
CA LEU A 181 8.65 17.60 6.72
C LEU A 181 10.07 17.95 6.24
N ALA A 182 11.05 17.49 7.00
CA ALA A 182 12.46 17.58 6.67
C ALA A 182 13.07 16.18 6.53
N PRO A 183 14.06 16.00 5.64
CA PRO A 183 14.80 14.75 5.55
C PRO A 183 15.56 14.51 6.85
N VAL A 184 15.56 13.26 7.32
CA VAL A 184 16.31 12.86 8.51
C VAL A 184 17.70 12.38 8.10
N GLU A 185 18.73 12.96 8.71
CA GLU A 185 20.11 12.53 8.50
C GLU A 185 20.30 11.07 8.96
N ASN A 186 21.14 10.34 8.22
CA ASN A 186 21.50 8.96 8.53
C ASN A 186 22.98 8.74 8.19
N LEU A 187 23.48 7.52 8.44
CA LEU A 187 24.88 7.16 8.21
C LEU A 187 25.32 7.33 6.74
N HIS A 188 24.38 7.30 5.80
CA HIS A 188 24.60 7.49 4.37
C HIS A 188 24.27 8.95 3.97
N ARG A 189 25.26 9.84 4.14
CA ARG A 189 25.13 11.26 3.81
C ARG A 189 24.50 11.50 2.43
N GLY A 190 23.51 12.40 2.38
CA GLY A 190 22.80 12.76 1.15
C GLY A 190 21.78 11.72 0.65
N ARG A 191 21.52 10.65 1.40
CA ARG A 191 20.57 9.58 1.04
C ARG A 191 19.47 9.40 2.09
N PRO A 192 18.62 10.42 2.33
CA PRO A 192 17.61 10.36 3.38
C PRO A 192 16.49 9.38 3.01
N VAL A 193 16.37 8.30 3.78
CA VAL A 193 15.30 7.27 3.61
C VAL A 193 14.06 7.56 4.45
N ARG A 194 14.16 8.54 5.36
CA ARG A 194 13.14 8.95 6.32
C ARG A 194 12.97 10.46 6.28
N TRP A 195 11.73 10.89 6.43
CA TRP A 195 11.35 12.29 6.59
C TRP A 195 10.57 12.45 7.89
N ARG A 196 10.74 13.58 8.57
CA ARG A 196 10.11 13.85 9.87
C ARG A 196 9.49 15.24 9.88
N LEU A 197 8.33 15.38 10.53
CA LEU A 197 7.80 16.69 10.88
C LEU A 197 8.57 17.21 12.12
N PRO A 198 9.31 18.33 12.04
CA PRO A 198 10.05 18.86 13.18
C PRO A 198 9.15 19.09 14.41
N GLY A 199 9.64 18.72 15.60
CA GLY A 199 8.88 18.83 16.85
C GLY A 199 7.77 17.80 17.03
N SER A 200 7.70 16.78 16.17
CA SER A 200 6.70 15.71 16.22
C SER A 200 7.36 14.33 16.00
N ASP A 201 6.72 13.29 16.54
CA ASP A 201 7.08 11.89 16.26
C ASP A 201 6.59 11.42 14.88
N PHE A 202 5.87 12.27 14.12
CA PHE A 202 5.37 11.92 12.80
C PHE A 202 6.50 11.77 11.77
N VAL A 203 6.55 10.60 11.13
CA VAL A 203 7.56 10.27 10.12
C VAL A 203 6.94 9.63 8.88
N VAL A 204 7.64 9.78 7.76
CA VAL A 204 7.40 9.03 6.53
C VAL A 204 8.66 8.27 6.18
N ASP A 205 8.55 6.95 6.10
CA ASP A 205 9.62 6.05 5.73
C ASP A 205 9.41 5.54 4.32
N PHE A 206 10.47 5.60 3.50
CA PHE A 206 10.50 5.00 2.18
C PHE A 206 11.30 3.70 2.22
N LEU A 207 10.74 2.63 1.67
CA LEU A 207 11.31 1.29 1.70
C LEU A 207 11.44 0.73 0.28
N SER A 208 12.47 -0.07 0.03
CA SER A 208 12.62 -0.79 -1.24
C SER A 208 13.13 -2.22 -1.02
N PRO A 209 12.81 -3.18 -1.89
CA PRO A 209 13.39 -4.51 -1.77
C PRO A 209 14.90 -4.52 -2.03
N SER A 210 15.65 -5.02 -1.06
CA SER A 210 17.08 -5.32 -1.24
C SER A 210 17.26 -6.78 -1.67
N PHE A 211 18.17 -6.98 -2.61
CA PHE A 211 18.68 -8.30 -3.01
C PHE A 211 20.20 -8.40 -2.80
N GLU A 212 20.81 -7.33 -2.31
CA GLU A 212 22.23 -7.28 -1.96
C GLU A 212 22.50 -8.08 -0.68
N GLN A 213 23.75 -8.42 -0.41
CA GLN A 213 24.10 -9.10 0.85
C GLN A 213 23.78 -8.22 2.07
N ASN A 214 23.96 -6.90 1.94
CA ASN A 214 23.72 -5.93 2.99
C ASN A 214 22.55 -5.01 2.62
N GLU A 215 21.69 -4.73 3.61
CA GLU A 215 20.62 -3.75 3.51
C GLU A 215 21.20 -2.32 3.52
N GLY A 216 20.64 -1.42 2.71
CA GLY A 216 21.12 -0.04 2.61
C GLY A 216 20.25 0.83 1.70
N PRO A 217 20.51 2.16 1.62
CA PRO A 217 19.69 3.06 0.83
C PRO A 217 19.74 2.78 -0.68
N GLN A 218 18.56 2.74 -1.29
CA GLN A 218 18.34 2.56 -2.73
C GLN A 218 17.53 3.75 -3.28
N LYS A 219 17.84 4.21 -4.50
CA LYS A 219 17.12 5.31 -5.14
C LYS A 219 15.86 4.77 -5.83
N LEU A 220 14.71 5.37 -5.55
CA LEU A 220 13.45 5.11 -6.23
C LEU A 220 13.23 6.19 -7.29
N GLU A 221 13.68 5.96 -8.51
CA GLU A 221 13.73 6.99 -9.56
C GLU A 221 12.35 7.62 -9.87
N ALA A 222 11.29 6.81 -9.97
CA ALA A 222 9.96 7.32 -10.28
C ALA A 222 9.35 8.13 -9.13
N LEU A 223 9.82 7.92 -7.90
CA LEU A 223 9.37 8.66 -6.73
C LEU A 223 10.31 9.81 -6.34
N GLY A 224 11.48 9.92 -6.97
CA GLY A 224 12.49 10.96 -6.66
C GLY A 224 13.16 10.83 -5.29
N VAL A 225 12.86 9.79 -4.50
CA VAL A 225 13.32 9.65 -3.10
C VAL A 225 14.31 8.52 -2.90
N TRP A 226 15.08 8.60 -1.82
CA TRP A 226 15.84 7.47 -1.31
C TRP A 226 14.97 6.62 -0.39
N ALA A 227 15.20 5.32 -0.40
CA ALA A 227 14.45 4.34 0.37
C ALA A 227 15.39 3.34 1.03
N GLN A 228 15.03 2.87 2.23
CA GLN A 228 15.78 1.83 2.91
C GLN A 228 15.54 0.49 2.21
N GLY A 229 16.61 -0.10 1.67
CA GLY A 229 16.61 -1.45 1.13
C GLY A 229 16.42 -2.46 2.25
N LEU A 230 15.42 -3.34 2.14
CA LEU A 230 15.11 -4.39 3.11
C LEU A 230 14.93 -5.74 2.41
N HIS A 231 15.51 -6.80 2.98
CA HIS A 231 15.26 -8.17 2.50
C HIS A 231 13.80 -8.56 2.76
N PHE A 232 13.30 -9.52 1.99
CA PHE A 232 11.94 -10.07 2.04
C PHE A 232 10.81 -9.11 1.64
N LEU A 233 11.10 -7.81 1.49
CA LEU A 233 10.09 -6.81 1.13
C LEU A 233 9.50 -7.05 -0.26
N ASN A 234 10.28 -7.64 -1.19
CA ASN A 234 9.84 -8.00 -2.54
C ASN A 234 8.59 -8.89 -2.53
N TYR A 235 8.50 -9.82 -1.57
CA TYR A 235 7.34 -10.69 -1.43
C TYR A 235 6.13 -9.93 -0.91
N LEU A 236 6.33 -9.00 0.04
CA LEU A 236 5.23 -8.22 0.62
C LEU A 236 4.54 -7.36 -0.43
N ILE A 237 5.32 -6.64 -1.25
CA ILE A 237 4.77 -5.65 -2.19
C ILE A 237 4.48 -6.22 -3.58
N ARG A 238 4.59 -7.55 -3.76
CA ARG A 238 4.20 -8.24 -4.99
C ARG A 238 2.68 -8.25 -5.12
N ASP A 239 2.19 -7.84 -6.29
CA ASP A 239 0.76 -7.82 -6.66
C ASP A 239 -0.12 -7.14 -5.59
N PRO A 240 0.10 -5.85 -5.29
CA PRO A 240 -0.68 -5.13 -4.29
C PRO A 240 -2.14 -4.96 -4.74
N ILE A 241 -3.03 -4.80 -3.78
CA ILE A 241 -4.46 -4.58 -3.98
C ILE A 241 -4.85 -3.12 -3.72
N PRO A 242 -5.83 -2.58 -4.45
CA PRO A 242 -6.34 -1.24 -4.18
C PRO A 242 -7.14 -1.21 -2.87
N ALA A 243 -6.95 -0.16 -2.08
CA ALA A 243 -7.73 0.11 -0.88
C ALA A 243 -7.99 1.61 -0.73
N VAL A 244 -9.02 1.99 0.05
CA VAL A 244 -9.32 3.39 0.32
C VAL A 244 -9.10 3.69 1.81
N ALA A 245 -8.11 4.51 2.12
CA ALA A 245 -7.93 5.00 3.47
C ALA A 245 -8.96 6.09 3.80
N LEU A 246 -9.65 5.95 4.94
CA LEU A 246 -10.75 6.85 5.30
C LEU A 246 -10.21 8.19 5.83
N TYR A 247 -10.14 9.18 4.93
CA TYR A 247 -9.88 10.59 5.25
C TYR A 247 -10.57 11.48 4.21
N ARG A 248 -11.39 12.44 4.66
CA ARG A 248 -12.24 13.28 3.78
C ARG A 248 -13.08 12.42 2.80
N GLU A 249 -12.86 12.55 1.49
CA GLU A 249 -13.46 11.78 0.39
C GLU A 249 -12.91 10.34 0.23
N GLY A 250 -11.96 9.93 1.06
CA GLY A 250 -11.20 8.69 0.90
C GLY A 250 -9.94 8.92 0.07
N VAL A 251 -8.88 8.19 0.40
CA VAL A 251 -7.60 8.24 -0.32
C VAL A 251 -7.34 6.86 -0.91
N LEU A 252 -7.38 6.76 -2.25
CA LEU A 252 -7.03 5.54 -2.95
C LEU A 252 -5.53 5.26 -2.81
N VAL A 253 -5.20 4.09 -2.29
CA VAL A 253 -3.84 3.61 -2.08
C VAL A 253 -3.70 2.18 -2.61
N GLN A 254 -2.47 1.71 -2.70
CA GLN A 254 -2.14 0.31 -2.89
C GLN A 254 -1.65 -0.26 -1.56
N ILE A 255 -2.12 -1.44 -1.16
CA ILE A 255 -1.63 -2.16 0.02
C ILE A 255 -1.23 -3.58 -0.36
N PRO A 256 -0.36 -4.26 0.41
CA PRO A 256 -0.09 -5.68 0.20
C PRO A 256 -1.36 -6.52 0.27
N ALA A 257 -1.40 -7.63 -0.46
CA ALA A 257 -2.44 -8.62 -0.24
C ALA A 257 -2.35 -9.17 1.22
N PRO A 258 -3.48 -9.37 1.92
CA PRO A 258 -3.50 -9.69 3.35
C PRO A 258 -2.75 -10.99 3.68
N GLU A 259 -2.84 -12.00 2.82
CA GLU A 259 -2.12 -13.26 2.97
C GLU A 259 -0.60 -13.07 2.89
N ARG A 260 -0.10 -12.28 1.93
CA ARG A 260 1.33 -11.95 1.83
C ARG A 260 1.79 -11.14 3.03
N PHE A 261 0.97 -10.21 3.52
CA PHE A 261 1.27 -9.44 4.72
C PHE A 261 1.43 -10.36 5.94
N ALA A 262 0.51 -11.31 6.14
CA ALA A 262 0.54 -12.25 7.25
C ALA A 262 1.83 -13.10 7.24
N ILE A 263 2.16 -13.70 6.08
CA ILE A 263 3.37 -14.52 5.94
C ILE A 263 4.65 -13.68 6.10
N HIS A 264 4.69 -12.48 5.53
CA HIS A 264 5.82 -11.58 5.69
C HIS A 264 6.02 -11.19 7.16
N LYS A 265 4.95 -10.96 7.93
CA LYS A 265 5.02 -10.66 9.36
C LYS A 265 5.62 -11.79 10.18
N LEU A 266 5.30 -13.06 9.86
CA LEU A 266 5.98 -14.20 10.47
C LEU A 266 7.49 -14.13 10.23
N ILE A 267 7.91 -13.90 8.98
CA ILE A 267 9.33 -13.84 8.61
C ILE A 267 10.05 -12.71 9.37
N VAL A 268 9.55 -11.47 9.31
CA VAL A 268 10.25 -10.33 9.92
C VAL A 268 10.23 -10.37 11.45
N SER A 269 9.26 -11.06 12.07
CA SER A 269 9.23 -11.22 13.53
C SER A 269 10.48 -11.91 14.07
N THR A 270 11.04 -12.88 13.32
CA THR A 270 12.24 -13.65 13.73
C THR A 270 13.55 -12.88 13.55
N ARG A 271 13.55 -11.83 12.72
CA ARG A 271 14.73 -11.01 12.46
C ARG A 271 14.95 -9.92 13.51
N ARG A 272 13.91 -9.57 14.29
CA ARG A 272 13.99 -8.51 15.30
C ARG A 272 14.57 -9.02 16.62
N LYS A 273 15.81 -8.63 16.92
CA LYS A 273 16.52 -8.99 18.16
C LYS A 273 16.65 -7.79 19.10
N GLY A 274 16.91 -8.06 20.38
CA GLY A 274 17.20 -7.02 21.38
C GLY A 274 16.06 -6.01 21.58
N PRO A 275 16.30 -4.68 21.47
CA PRO A 275 15.28 -3.64 21.56
C PRO A 275 14.09 -3.83 20.59
N GLY A 276 14.27 -4.63 19.53
CA GLY A 276 13.21 -4.98 18.58
C GLY A 276 12.18 -6.01 19.05
N ARG A 277 12.34 -6.61 20.24
CA ARG A 277 11.45 -7.69 20.75
C ARG A 277 9.98 -7.28 20.85
N ALA A 278 9.69 -6.08 21.35
CA ALA A 278 8.31 -5.58 21.40
C ALA A 278 7.68 -5.50 19.99
N LYS A 279 8.48 -5.11 18.99
CA LYS A 279 8.07 -5.05 17.59
C LYS A 279 7.95 -6.46 16.97
N ALA A 280 8.72 -7.44 17.44
CA ALA A 280 8.59 -8.85 17.05
C ALA A 280 7.25 -9.42 17.54
N ALA A 281 6.91 -9.20 18.81
CA ALA A 281 5.63 -9.63 19.39
C ALA A 281 4.44 -8.98 18.67
N LYS A 282 4.55 -7.67 18.35
CA LYS A 282 3.56 -6.97 17.52
C LYS A 282 3.40 -7.59 16.13
N ASP A 283 4.51 -7.89 15.45
CA ASP A 283 4.49 -8.49 14.12
C ASP A 283 3.83 -9.89 14.15
N LEU A 284 4.16 -10.72 15.14
CA LEU A 284 3.55 -12.05 15.33
C LEU A 284 2.05 -11.95 15.66
N ALA A 285 1.64 -11.00 16.50
CA ALA A 285 0.23 -10.78 16.81
C ALA A 285 -0.57 -10.35 15.57
N GLN A 286 -0.01 -9.47 14.73
CA GLN A 286 -0.63 -9.09 13.46
C GLN A 286 -0.74 -10.29 12.49
N ALA A 287 0.32 -11.10 12.39
CA ALA A 287 0.30 -12.31 11.57
C ALA A 287 -0.79 -13.29 12.01
N ARG A 288 -0.88 -13.54 13.33
CA ARG A 288 -1.89 -14.42 13.94
C ARG A 288 -3.31 -13.98 13.59
N LEU A 289 -3.65 -12.71 13.82
CA LEU A 289 -4.99 -12.17 13.55
C LEU A 289 -5.37 -12.34 12.07
N LEU A 290 -4.44 -12.08 11.15
CA LEU A 290 -4.68 -12.26 9.71
C LEU A 290 -4.80 -13.74 9.32
N ILE A 291 -3.95 -14.61 9.86
CA ILE A 291 -4.00 -16.05 9.57
C ILE A 291 -5.34 -16.63 10.02
N GLU A 292 -5.80 -16.28 11.22
CA GLU A 292 -7.10 -16.70 11.73
C GLU A 292 -8.23 -16.24 10.80
N ALA A 293 -8.26 -14.95 10.46
CA ALA A 293 -9.23 -14.35 9.53
C ALA A 293 -9.27 -15.02 8.15
N LEU A 294 -8.09 -15.19 7.55
CA LEU A 294 -7.94 -15.75 6.21
C LEU A 294 -8.26 -17.24 6.20
N SER A 295 -8.03 -17.96 7.29
CA SER A 295 -8.33 -19.39 7.35
C SER A 295 -9.83 -19.71 7.28
N GLU A 296 -10.67 -18.74 7.63
CA GLU A 296 -12.14 -18.84 7.53
C GLU A 296 -12.63 -18.38 6.14
N GLY A 297 -12.14 -17.24 5.65
CA GLY A 297 -12.67 -16.62 4.44
C GLY A 297 -11.91 -16.91 3.14
N ARG A 298 -10.60 -17.16 3.20
CA ARG A 298 -9.69 -17.32 2.04
C ARG A 298 -8.59 -18.38 2.29
N PRO A 299 -8.91 -19.61 2.76
CA PRO A 299 -7.89 -20.58 3.18
C PRO A 299 -6.96 -21.03 2.06
N HIS A 300 -7.46 -21.09 0.82
CA HIS A 300 -6.65 -21.46 -0.34
C HIS A 300 -5.57 -20.41 -0.64
N ASP A 301 -5.93 -19.12 -0.63
CA ASP A 301 -5.00 -18.01 -0.91
C ASP A 301 -3.92 -17.95 0.16
N LEU A 302 -4.30 -18.13 1.43
CA LEU A 302 -3.36 -18.22 2.55
C LEU A 302 -2.36 -19.37 2.36
N ALA A 303 -2.85 -20.57 2.03
CA ALA A 303 -1.99 -21.74 1.83
C ALA A 303 -1.07 -21.57 0.61
N LEU A 304 -1.54 -20.92 -0.46
CA LEU A 304 -0.74 -20.61 -1.64
C LEU A 304 0.38 -19.62 -1.29
N ALA A 305 0.05 -18.52 -0.62
CA ALA A 305 1.02 -17.50 -0.20
C ALA A 305 2.11 -18.10 0.70
N TYR A 306 1.73 -18.98 1.65
CA TYR A 306 2.69 -19.70 2.49
C TYR A 306 3.63 -20.59 1.67
N ARG A 307 3.08 -21.42 0.77
CA ARG A 307 3.89 -22.30 -0.11
C ARG A 307 4.84 -21.51 -1.01
N GLU A 308 4.39 -20.37 -1.54
CA GLU A 308 5.25 -19.48 -2.31
C GLU A 308 6.44 -19.01 -1.48
N ALA A 309 6.20 -18.50 -0.27
CA ALA A 309 7.28 -18.01 0.60
C ALA A 309 8.28 -19.13 0.97
N VAL A 310 7.81 -20.35 1.24
CA VAL A 310 8.69 -21.50 1.48
C VAL A 310 9.57 -21.83 0.27
N ARG A 311 9.06 -21.62 -0.95
CA ARG A 311 9.78 -21.89 -2.22
C ARG A 311 10.77 -20.78 -2.61
N GLU A 312 10.67 -19.59 -2.05
CA GLU A 312 11.61 -18.48 -2.35
C GLU A 312 13.05 -18.79 -1.91
N GLY A 313 13.25 -19.64 -0.90
CA GLY A 313 14.58 -20.21 -0.60
C GLY A 313 14.82 -20.62 0.86
N PRO A 314 16.01 -21.18 1.18
CA PRO A 314 16.31 -21.72 2.50
C PRO A 314 16.19 -20.71 3.65
N ALA A 315 16.59 -19.45 3.42
CA ALA A 315 16.47 -18.39 4.42
C ALA A 315 15.01 -18.07 4.77
N TRP A 316 14.11 -18.11 3.79
CA TRP A 316 12.67 -17.90 3.98
C TRP A 316 12.07 -19.05 4.80
N LYS A 317 12.37 -20.28 4.41
CA LYS A 317 11.91 -21.48 5.12
C LYS A 317 12.40 -21.48 6.57
N ALA A 318 13.68 -21.19 6.82
CA ALA A 318 14.22 -21.15 8.17
C ALA A 318 13.55 -20.08 9.05
N ALA A 319 13.27 -18.89 8.50
CA ALA A 319 12.55 -17.84 9.21
C ALA A 319 11.10 -18.26 9.54
N LEU A 320 10.41 -18.92 8.59
CA LEU A 320 9.05 -19.43 8.83
C LEU A 320 9.03 -20.57 9.85
N ASP A 321 9.94 -21.54 9.74
CA ASP A 321 10.07 -22.65 10.70
C ASP A 321 10.30 -22.11 12.13
N THR A 322 11.15 -21.08 12.25
CA THR A 322 11.41 -20.40 13.53
C THR A 322 10.17 -19.66 14.04
N ALA A 323 9.46 -18.92 13.18
CA ALA A 323 8.28 -18.16 13.56
C ALA A 323 7.11 -19.07 13.99
N LEU A 324 7.03 -20.28 13.43
CA LEU A 324 5.96 -21.24 13.66
C LEU A 324 6.29 -22.25 14.76
N TYR A 325 7.52 -22.26 15.27
CA TYR A 325 7.91 -23.13 16.37
C TYR A 325 7.04 -22.84 17.60
N GLY A 326 6.34 -23.88 18.09
CA GLY A 326 5.40 -23.76 19.22
C GLY A 326 4.01 -23.19 18.87
N HIS A 327 3.73 -22.89 17.59
CA HIS A 327 2.44 -22.37 17.11
C HIS A 327 1.73 -23.37 16.20
N ALA A 328 1.44 -24.56 16.73
CA ALA A 328 0.81 -25.65 15.97
C ALA A 328 -0.56 -25.26 15.39
N ASP A 329 -1.27 -24.35 16.04
CA ASP A 329 -2.50 -23.74 15.55
C ASP A 329 -2.30 -22.98 14.24
N LEU A 330 -1.29 -22.11 14.15
CA LEU A 330 -0.98 -21.37 12.93
C LEU A 330 -0.54 -22.32 11.81
N VAL A 331 0.26 -23.34 12.13
CA VAL A 331 0.66 -24.37 11.15
C VAL A 331 -0.57 -25.03 10.54
N ARG A 332 -1.55 -25.44 11.36
CA ARG A 332 -2.79 -26.05 10.86
C ARG A 332 -3.54 -25.15 9.88
N HIS A 333 -3.64 -23.84 10.16
CA HIS A 333 -4.29 -22.89 9.26
C HIS A 333 -3.53 -22.74 7.93
N LEU A 334 -2.19 -22.70 7.98
CA LEU A 334 -1.34 -22.50 6.81
C LEU A 334 -1.23 -23.73 5.90
N THR A 335 -1.34 -24.94 6.46
CA THR A 335 -1.18 -26.20 5.71
C THR A 335 -2.49 -26.87 5.35
N ARG A 336 -3.64 -26.28 5.71
CA ARG A 336 -4.96 -26.83 5.36
C ARG A 336 -5.06 -26.91 3.84
N ARG A 337 -5.25 -28.12 3.32
CA ARG A 337 -5.61 -28.31 1.90
C ARG A 337 -7.06 -27.83 1.77
N GLY A 338 -7.25 -26.75 1.00
CA GLY A 338 -8.57 -26.30 0.56
C GLY A 338 -9.21 -27.30 -0.38
#